data_AF-A0A8T1X0U7-F1
#
_entry.id   AF-A0A8T1X0U7-F1
#
_cell.length_a   1.000
_cell.length_b   1.000
_cell.length_c   1.000
_cell.angle_alpha   90.00
_cell.angle_beta   90.00
_cell.angle_gamma   90.00
#
_symmetry.space_group_name_H-M   'P 1'
#
loop_
_entity.id
_entity.type
_entity.pdbx_description
1 polymer ?
#
loop_
_entity_poly.entity_id
_entity_poly.type
_entity_poly.pdbx_seq_one_letter_code
_entity_poly.pdbx_strand_id
1 'polypeptide(L)'
;MLRIVSRFNQPARRVVQTTGKSLAGTSSHSIQCRCGNCVQHPMGCTCPRCQSRSFSVKSQPHYDIPKTQTAVIFDKLSAPLQVRKDWPVTQPKDLKPGEVLVRLAYSGVCHSDLHIWQGDFPLDPELPRVGGHEGSGYIAAIGEHTRSNLKVGDPVGVKWIASSCLGCDDCRKGHEHTCVEGAETHGFSVDGSFQQWCVSYADHVTPIPKDLSMSAAAPILCAGVTVYKALKEIGGVCGDYVVIPGAGGGLGHFACQYARAMGYRVIAIDTGADKKKLVESYGIKDFIDFKDGNVREKVFAATEGRGAHATVVVAANKEAYTDALSFLRPHGAVVMVGLPKDATITADVFGSVLNAHRIIGSYVGNRQDSIEALKVAAGGDVSTNYKIEKLEQLPDVFKRLEAGKLAGRIVLDCE
;
A
#
# COMPACT_ATOMS: atom_id res chain seq x y z
N MET A 1 21.82 -27.32 42.75
CA MET A 1 22.59 -28.56 42.93
C MET A 1 21.64 -29.72 42.68
N LEU A 2 22.09 -30.75 41.94
CA LEU A 2 21.35 -31.93 41.42
C LEU A 2 20.41 -31.68 40.23
N ARG A 3 20.39 -32.49 39.17
CA ARG A 3 21.32 -33.53 38.67
C ARG A 3 21.00 -33.74 37.19
N ILE A 4 22.02 -33.66 36.35
CA ILE A 4 22.02 -33.96 34.91
C ILE A 4 21.89 -35.48 34.74
N VAL A 5 21.01 -35.94 33.84
CA VAL A 5 21.13 -37.28 33.23
C VAL A 5 20.98 -37.16 31.71
N SER A 6 22.09 -37.40 31.04
CA SER A 6 22.22 -37.62 29.60
C SER A 6 21.74 -39.03 29.21
N ARG A 7 21.06 -39.16 28.06
CA ARG A 7 21.09 -40.42 27.29
C ARG A 7 21.30 -40.11 25.81
N PHE A 8 22.36 -40.72 25.28
CA PHE A 8 22.80 -40.71 23.89
C PHE A 8 22.10 -41.81 23.07
N ASN A 9 21.99 -41.52 21.77
CA ASN A 9 22.09 -42.40 20.59
C ASN A 9 21.27 -43.70 20.51
N GLN A 10 20.36 -43.74 19.52
CA GLN A 10 20.17 -44.89 18.62
C GLN A 10 19.88 -44.43 17.17
N PRO A 11 20.24 -45.24 16.15
CA PRO A 11 20.51 -44.78 14.80
C PRO A 11 19.28 -44.73 13.87
N ALA A 12 19.36 -43.84 12.89
CA ALA A 12 18.39 -43.64 11.82
C ALA A 12 18.17 -44.91 10.97
N ARG A 13 16.92 -45.37 10.88
CA ARG A 13 16.48 -46.37 9.89
C ARG A 13 16.32 -45.70 8.52
N ARG A 14 17.07 -46.21 7.54
CA ARG A 14 16.84 -45.97 6.10
C ARG A 14 15.41 -46.35 5.72
N VAL A 15 14.64 -45.39 5.22
CA VAL A 15 13.40 -45.65 4.49
C VAL A 15 13.72 -45.73 3.00
N VAL A 16 13.34 -46.85 2.41
CA VAL A 16 13.49 -47.20 1.00
C VAL A 16 12.60 -46.29 0.16
N GLN A 17 13.19 -45.65 -0.87
CA GLN A 17 12.43 -44.95 -1.91
C GLN A 17 11.73 -45.98 -2.80
N THR A 18 10.40 -46.06 -2.68
CA THR A 18 9.54 -46.68 -3.68
C THR A 18 9.00 -45.61 -4.63
N THR A 19 9.31 -45.76 -5.91
CA THR A 19 8.84 -44.93 -7.02
C THR A 19 7.31 -44.98 -7.14
N GLY A 20 6.64 -43.90 -6.70
CA GLY A 20 5.21 -43.67 -6.93
C GLY A 20 4.99 -42.85 -8.19
N LYS A 21 4.27 -43.42 -9.17
CA LYS A 21 3.82 -42.75 -10.39
C LYS A 21 2.89 -41.58 -10.04
N SER A 22 3.23 -40.39 -10.50
CA SER A 22 2.37 -39.20 -10.46
C SER A 22 1.23 -39.34 -11.47
N LEU A 23 -0.01 -39.27 -10.99
CA LEU A 23 -1.21 -39.05 -11.81
C LEU A 23 -1.40 -37.55 -11.97
N ALA A 24 -0.90 -37.01 -13.08
CA ALA A 24 -1.20 -35.66 -13.53
C ALA A 24 -2.58 -35.63 -14.20
N GLY A 25 -3.59 -35.13 -13.47
CA GLY A 25 -4.86 -34.70 -14.03
C GLY A 25 -4.87 -33.18 -14.17
N THR A 26 -4.51 -32.66 -15.34
CA THR A 26 -4.56 -31.23 -15.64
C THR A 26 -5.91 -30.86 -16.26
N SER A 27 -6.77 -30.19 -15.51
CA SER A 27 -7.89 -29.42 -16.06
C SER A 27 -7.41 -27.99 -16.32
N SER A 28 -6.86 -27.72 -17.50
CA SER A 28 -6.44 -26.38 -17.92
C SER A 28 -7.66 -25.53 -18.29
N HIS A 29 -8.07 -24.62 -17.40
CA HIS A 29 -8.90 -23.48 -17.81
C HIS A 29 -7.99 -22.43 -18.45
N SER A 30 -8.15 -22.22 -19.76
CA SER A 30 -7.38 -21.26 -20.54
C SER A 30 -7.78 -19.82 -20.19
N ILE A 31 -6.92 -19.09 -19.47
CA ILE A 31 -7.01 -17.64 -19.34
C ILE A 31 -6.56 -17.03 -20.67
N GLN A 32 -7.50 -16.51 -21.46
CA GLN A 32 -7.18 -15.79 -22.69
C GLN A 32 -6.56 -14.43 -22.38
N CYS A 33 -5.49 -14.09 -23.10
CA CYS A 33 -4.87 -12.76 -23.09
C CYS A 33 -5.83 -11.72 -23.70
N ARG A 34 -5.98 -10.54 -23.07
CA ARG A 34 -6.88 -9.45 -23.53
C ARG A 34 -6.54 -8.86 -24.91
N CYS A 35 -5.44 -9.27 -25.55
CA CYS A 35 -5.09 -8.85 -26.91
C CYS A 35 -5.83 -9.62 -28.01
N GLY A 36 -6.56 -10.69 -27.66
CA GLY A 36 -7.38 -11.48 -28.58
C GLY A 36 -6.62 -12.49 -29.46
N ASN A 37 -5.28 -12.52 -29.43
CA ASN A 37 -4.48 -13.29 -30.39
C ASN A 37 -3.43 -14.26 -29.80
N CYS A 38 -3.37 -14.45 -28.48
CA CYS A 38 -2.35 -15.33 -27.89
C CYS A 38 -2.94 -16.29 -26.85
N VAL A 39 -2.68 -17.58 -27.04
CA VAL A 39 -3.13 -18.68 -26.19
C VAL A 39 -1.90 -19.22 -25.44
N GLN A 40 -1.83 -18.89 -24.13
CA GLN A 40 -0.87 -19.37 -23.11
C GLN A 40 0.58 -18.84 -23.15
N HIS A 41 1.04 -18.30 -22.01
CA HIS A 41 2.42 -18.49 -21.52
C HIS A 41 2.54 -18.06 -20.04
N PRO A 42 3.37 -18.76 -19.22
CA PRO A 42 3.80 -18.29 -17.91
C PRO A 42 4.96 -17.29 -18.08
N MET A 43 4.83 -16.11 -17.46
CA MET A 43 5.82 -15.03 -17.34
C MET A 43 6.33 -14.37 -18.64
N GLY A 44 5.97 -13.10 -18.84
CA GLY A 44 6.66 -12.16 -19.74
C GLY A 44 6.16 -12.14 -21.19
N CYS A 45 5.17 -11.28 -21.49
CA CYS A 45 4.74 -11.03 -22.88
C CYS A 45 5.71 -10.07 -23.59
N THR A 46 6.36 -10.53 -24.66
CA THR A 46 7.31 -9.76 -25.48
C THR A 46 6.71 -9.30 -26.83
N CYS A 47 5.37 -9.32 -27.01
CA CYS A 47 4.80 -8.94 -28.30
C CYS A 47 5.02 -7.44 -28.59
N PRO A 48 5.12 -7.00 -29.86
CA PRO A 48 5.36 -5.60 -30.21
C PRO A 48 4.34 -4.61 -29.63
N ARG A 49 3.09 -5.02 -29.38
CA ARG A 49 2.05 -4.21 -28.71
C ARG A 49 2.21 -4.12 -27.19
N CYS A 50 2.86 -5.10 -26.57
CA CYS A 50 3.24 -5.07 -25.15
C CYS A 50 4.60 -4.39 -24.95
N GLN A 51 5.52 -4.53 -25.92
CA GLN A 51 6.79 -3.81 -25.97
C GLN A 51 6.59 -2.33 -26.34
N SER A 52 5.57 -1.97 -27.11
CA SER A 52 5.17 -0.57 -27.35
C SER A 52 4.47 0.07 -26.13
N ARG A 53 4.30 -0.68 -25.03
CA ARG A 53 4.03 -0.14 -23.69
C ARG A 53 5.30 -0.22 -22.83
N SER A 54 6.46 0.07 -23.43
CA SER A 54 7.67 0.35 -22.68
C SER A 54 7.40 1.63 -21.89
N PHE A 55 7.01 1.47 -20.64
CA PHE A 55 7.00 2.60 -19.75
C PHE A 55 8.44 3.09 -19.53
N SER A 56 8.52 4.39 -19.29
CA SER A 56 9.44 5.30 -19.98
C SER A 56 10.84 5.37 -19.43
N VAL A 57 10.92 5.59 -18.12
CA VAL A 57 12.17 5.83 -17.43
C VAL A 57 12.86 4.50 -17.14
N LYS A 58 14.11 4.39 -17.60
CA LYS A 58 14.99 3.27 -17.28
C LYS A 58 16.01 3.66 -16.23
N SER A 59 16.52 2.66 -15.50
CA SER A 59 17.72 2.81 -14.69
C SER A 59 18.88 3.22 -15.60
N GLN A 60 19.64 4.23 -15.21
CA GLN A 60 20.82 4.71 -15.90
C GLN A 60 21.96 4.94 -14.90
N PRO A 61 23.23 4.71 -15.29
CA PRO A 61 24.38 5.02 -14.43
C PRO A 61 24.60 6.53 -14.27
N HIS A 62 24.00 7.33 -15.13
CA HIS A 62 24.03 8.79 -15.13
C HIS A 62 22.73 9.30 -15.76
N TYR A 63 22.27 10.48 -15.34
CA TYR A 63 21.06 11.11 -15.86
C TYR A 63 21.38 12.54 -16.31
N ASP A 64 20.93 12.90 -17.51
CA ASP A 64 20.93 14.29 -17.99
C ASP A 64 19.78 15.04 -17.30
N ILE A 65 20.09 15.68 -16.16
CA ILE A 65 19.10 16.38 -15.34
C ILE A 65 18.75 17.73 -15.98
N PRO A 66 17.49 17.95 -16.42
CA PRO A 66 17.10 19.20 -17.05
C PRO A 66 16.97 20.32 -16.00
N LYS A 67 16.90 21.58 -16.46
CA LYS A 67 16.64 22.73 -15.58
C LYS A 67 15.17 22.86 -15.20
N THR A 68 14.28 22.37 -16.05
CA THR A 68 12.83 22.43 -15.88
C THR A 68 12.18 21.09 -16.21
N GLN A 69 10.97 20.87 -15.71
CA GLN A 69 10.23 19.63 -15.83
C GLN A 69 8.71 19.87 -15.92
N THR A 70 8.00 18.80 -16.28
CA THR A 70 6.55 18.72 -16.09
C THR A 70 6.21 18.38 -14.63
N ALA A 71 5.34 19.18 -14.03
CA ALA A 71 4.76 18.94 -12.71
C ALA A 71 3.29 19.38 -12.69
N VAL A 72 2.48 18.74 -11.85
CA VAL A 72 1.10 19.16 -11.58
C VAL A 72 1.06 19.79 -10.20
N ILE A 73 0.74 21.09 -10.15
CA ILE A 73 0.77 21.89 -8.93
C ILE A 73 -0.60 22.46 -8.57
N PHE A 74 -0.74 22.88 -7.32
CA PHE A 74 -1.79 23.79 -6.88
C PHE A 74 -1.18 24.92 -6.07
N ASP A 75 -1.62 26.14 -6.37
CA ASP A 75 -1.20 27.39 -5.71
C ASP A 75 -2.12 27.77 -4.55
N LYS A 76 -3.35 27.24 -4.54
CA LYS A 76 -4.36 27.42 -3.51
C LYS A 76 -5.17 26.14 -3.33
N LEU A 77 -5.71 25.95 -2.13
CA LEU A 77 -6.64 24.86 -1.83
C LEU A 77 -7.87 24.94 -2.71
N SER A 78 -8.33 23.79 -3.20
CA SER A 78 -9.47 23.62 -4.11
C SER A 78 -9.39 24.41 -5.44
N ALA A 79 -8.27 25.08 -5.73
CA ALA A 79 -8.07 25.77 -7.01
C ALA A 79 -7.76 24.75 -8.12
N PRO A 80 -8.07 25.04 -9.39
CA PRO A 80 -7.77 24.13 -10.49
C PRO A 80 -6.29 23.73 -10.51
N LEU A 81 -6.03 22.41 -10.54
CA LEU A 81 -4.68 21.88 -10.71
C LEU A 81 -4.05 22.40 -12.00
N GLN A 82 -2.81 22.88 -11.92
CA GLN A 82 -2.08 23.45 -13.04
C GLN A 82 -1.00 22.49 -13.52
N VAL A 83 -1.05 22.11 -14.80
CA VAL A 83 0.01 21.35 -15.45
C VAL A 83 1.08 22.32 -15.95
N ARG A 84 2.24 22.35 -15.29
CA ARG A 84 3.37 23.23 -15.60
C ARG A 84 4.46 22.42 -16.28
N LYS A 85 5.05 22.94 -17.37
CA LYS A 85 6.17 22.32 -18.11
C LYS A 85 7.53 22.99 -17.83
N ASP A 86 7.47 24.07 -17.07
CA ASP A 86 8.57 24.96 -16.72
C ASP A 86 8.87 24.90 -15.21
N TRP A 87 8.35 23.90 -14.50
CA TRP A 87 8.62 23.74 -13.08
C TRP A 87 10.10 23.45 -12.85
N PRO A 88 10.80 24.12 -11.92
CA PRO A 88 12.23 23.92 -11.73
C PRO A 88 12.57 22.50 -11.27
N VAL A 89 13.76 22.04 -11.63
CA VAL A 89 14.36 20.81 -11.09
C VAL A 89 15.54 21.19 -10.20
N THR A 90 15.57 20.67 -8.97
CA THR A 90 16.72 20.83 -8.08
C THR A 90 17.95 20.20 -8.72
N GLN A 91 19.01 20.99 -8.91
CA GLN A 91 20.22 20.50 -9.56
C GLN A 91 21.09 19.74 -8.54
N PRO A 92 21.92 18.76 -8.97
CA PRO A 92 22.73 17.95 -8.03
C PRO A 92 23.57 18.75 -7.03
N LYS A 93 24.14 19.87 -7.47
CA LYS A 93 24.96 20.76 -6.63
C LYS A 93 24.15 21.51 -5.54
N ASP A 94 22.84 21.57 -5.70
CA ASP A 94 21.92 22.28 -4.81
C ASP A 94 21.21 21.31 -3.83
N LEU A 95 21.42 19.99 -3.98
CA LEU A 95 20.95 18.98 -3.03
C LEU A 95 21.71 19.09 -1.71
N LYS A 96 20.98 19.13 -0.61
CA LYS A 96 21.56 19.16 0.73
C LYS A 96 22.05 17.76 1.16
N PRO A 97 22.95 17.67 2.16
CA PRO A 97 23.28 16.39 2.77
C PRO A 97 22.02 15.67 3.28
N GLY A 98 21.85 14.42 2.89
CA GLY A 98 20.66 13.61 3.17
C GLY A 98 19.65 13.57 2.03
N GLU A 99 19.66 14.54 1.11
CA GLU A 99 18.72 14.60 -0.01
C GLU A 99 19.20 13.75 -1.19
N VAL A 100 18.23 13.21 -1.94
CA VAL A 100 18.42 12.52 -3.21
C VAL A 100 17.44 13.09 -4.23
N LEU A 101 17.87 13.15 -5.49
CA LEU A 101 16.96 13.44 -6.60
C LEU A 101 16.52 12.12 -7.21
N VAL A 102 15.21 11.91 -7.33
CA VAL A 102 14.61 10.72 -7.92
C VAL A 102 14.00 11.08 -9.27
N ARG A 103 14.40 10.40 -10.35
CA ARG A 103 13.67 10.42 -11.62
C ARG A 103 12.49 9.47 -11.51
N LEU A 104 11.29 10.04 -11.39
CA LEU A 104 10.06 9.27 -11.23
C LEU A 104 9.68 8.60 -12.55
N ALA A 105 9.40 7.30 -12.49
CA ALA A 105 8.79 6.55 -13.58
C ALA A 105 7.27 6.62 -13.48
N TYR A 106 6.74 6.49 -12.25
CA TYR A 106 5.30 6.56 -12.01
C TYR A 106 4.97 7.17 -10.65
N SER A 107 3.74 7.65 -10.52
CA SER A 107 3.13 8.00 -9.24
C SER A 107 1.74 7.38 -9.10
N GLY A 108 1.47 6.71 -7.99
CA GLY A 108 0.09 6.35 -7.66
C GLY A 108 -0.74 7.57 -7.27
N VAL A 109 -2.07 7.43 -7.31
CA VAL A 109 -3.03 8.47 -6.89
C VAL A 109 -4.00 7.89 -5.87
N CYS A 110 -4.22 8.58 -4.76
CA CYS A 110 -5.20 8.19 -3.75
C CYS A 110 -6.06 9.34 -3.23
N HIS A 111 -7.05 9.01 -2.39
CA HIS A 111 -7.95 10.00 -1.79
C HIS A 111 -7.23 10.97 -0.85
N SER A 112 -6.10 10.58 -0.24
CA SER A 112 -5.31 11.50 0.57
C SER A 112 -4.83 12.68 -0.26
N ASP A 113 -4.42 12.48 -1.51
CA ASP A 113 -4.01 13.58 -2.40
C ASP A 113 -5.17 14.55 -2.69
N LEU A 114 -6.39 14.01 -2.84
CA LEU A 114 -7.60 14.79 -3.03
C LEU A 114 -7.94 15.61 -1.78
N HIS A 115 -7.92 15.00 -0.60
CA HIS A 115 -8.21 15.68 0.68
C HIS A 115 -7.19 16.78 1.00
N ILE A 116 -5.91 16.56 0.69
CA ILE A 116 -4.87 17.58 0.84
C ILE A 116 -5.17 18.77 -0.08
N TRP A 117 -5.48 18.51 -1.34
CA TRP A 117 -5.84 19.56 -2.29
C TRP A 117 -7.12 20.32 -1.87
N GLN A 118 -8.11 19.62 -1.32
CA GLN A 118 -9.37 20.20 -0.86
C GLN A 118 -9.24 20.98 0.46
N GLY A 119 -8.19 20.73 1.25
CA GLY A 119 -8.04 21.33 2.58
C GLY A 119 -8.90 20.65 3.65
N ASP A 120 -9.17 19.35 3.51
CA ASP A 120 -9.99 18.60 4.47
C ASP A 120 -9.22 18.18 5.73
N PHE A 121 -7.90 18.26 5.70
CA PHE A 121 -7.05 17.93 6.85
C PHE A 121 -7.05 19.08 7.86
N PRO A 122 -6.79 18.81 9.17
CA PRO A 122 -6.80 19.84 10.20
C PRO A 122 -5.66 20.88 10.07
N LEU A 123 -4.69 20.61 9.19
CA LEU A 123 -3.58 21.49 8.88
C LEU A 123 -3.53 21.70 7.37
N ASP A 124 -3.20 22.93 6.96
CA ASP A 124 -2.99 23.27 5.56
C ASP A 124 -1.59 22.86 5.08
N PRO A 125 -1.43 22.38 3.84
CA PRO A 125 -0.14 22.20 3.21
C PRO A 125 0.54 23.55 2.95
N GLU A 126 1.87 23.57 2.84
CA GLU A 126 2.56 24.79 2.35
C GLU A 126 2.32 24.93 0.85
N LEU A 127 2.14 26.18 0.38
CA LEU A 127 1.78 26.50 -1.00
C LEU A 127 2.79 27.46 -1.64
N PRO A 128 3.03 27.39 -2.97
CA PRO A 128 2.48 26.39 -3.91
C PRO A 128 3.07 25.00 -3.68
N ARG A 129 2.33 23.95 -4.08
CA ARG A 129 2.70 22.56 -3.83
C ARG A 129 2.58 21.68 -5.06
N VAL A 130 3.58 20.82 -5.29
CA VAL A 130 3.43 19.59 -6.08
C VAL A 130 2.84 18.51 -5.16
N GLY A 131 1.68 17.94 -5.50
CA GLY A 131 1.06 16.86 -4.72
C GLY A 131 1.72 15.48 -4.93
N GLY A 132 1.14 14.44 -4.33
CA GLY A 132 1.50 13.03 -4.57
C GLY A 132 2.50 12.48 -3.57
N HIS A 133 2.34 11.22 -3.17
CA HIS A 133 3.19 10.55 -2.19
C HIS A 133 3.35 9.04 -2.45
N GLU A 134 3.25 8.66 -3.72
CA GLU A 134 3.25 7.27 -4.19
C GLU A 134 4.20 7.10 -5.38
N GLY A 135 5.37 7.75 -5.32
CA GLY A 135 6.33 7.80 -6.42
C GLY A 135 7.18 6.54 -6.51
N SER A 136 7.40 6.02 -7.71
CA SER A 136 8.37 4.94 -7.98
C SER A 136 9.30 5.39 -9.10
N GLY A 137 10.60 5.19 -8.92
CA GLY A 137 11.59 5.72 -9.85
C GLY A 137 13.00 5.26 -9.54
N TYR A 138 13.97 6.04 -10.00
CA TYR A 138 15.39 5.72 -9.86
C TYR A 138 16.14 6.91 -9.25
N ILE A 139 17.12 6.62 -8.39
CA ILE A 139 18.04 7.63 -7.89
C ILE A 139 18.79 8.23 -9.08
N ALA A 140 18.66 9.53 -9.29
CA ALA A 140 19.35 10.26 -10.35
C ALA A 140 20.57 11.02 -9.84
N ALA A 141 20.50 11.54 -8.61
CA ALA A 141 21.60 12.20 -7.93
C ALA A 141 21.47 12.04 -6.41
N ILE A 142 22.59 12.17 -5.71
CA ILE A 142 22.68 12.10 -4.25
C ILE A 142 23.42 13.36 -3.80
N GLY A 143 22.88 14.06 -2.79
CA GLY A 143 23.51 15.26 -2.25
C GLY A 143 24.90 14.96 -1.70
N GLU A 144 25.82 15.91 -1.86
CA GLU A 144 27.18 15.76 -1.35
C GLU A 144 27.19 15.55 0.18
N HIS A 145 28.16 14.78 0.67
CA HIS A 145 28.29 14.40 2.09
C HIS A 145 27.14 13.55 2.67
N THR A 146 26.19 13.10 1.85
CA THR A 146 25.16 12.15 2.26
C THR A 146 25.78 10.78 2.56
N ARG A 147 25.60 10.29 3.78
CA ARG A 147 25.98 8.91 4.14
C ARG A 147 24.86 7.96 3.74
N SER A 148 25.06 7.21 2.67
CA SER A 148 24.08 6.23 2.20
C SER A 148 24.75 5.08 1.46
N ASN A 149 24.05 3.94 1.38
CA ASN A 149 24.43 2.81 0.52
C ASN A 149 23.77 2.90 -0.87
N LEU A 150 22.94 3.92 -1.11
CA LEU A 150 22.29 4.16 -2.39
C LEU A 150 23.30 4.54 -3.48
N LYS A 151 22.97 4.18 -4.71
CA LYS A 151 23.72 4.51 -5.93
C LYS A 151 22.78 5.10 -6.97
N VAL A 152 23.33 5.93 -7.85
CA VAL A 152 22.61 6.38 -9.05
C VAL A 152 22.16 5.15 -9.85
N GLY A 153 20.91 5.17 -10.29
CA GLY A 153 20.24 4.06 -10.97
C GLY A 153 19.53 3.08 -10.04
N ASP A 154 19.66 3.18 -8.71
CA ASP A 154 18.96 2.30 -7.78
C ASP A 154 17.44 2.53 -7.83
N PRO A 155 16.63 1.45 -7.87
CA PRO A 155 15.18 1.54 -7.89
C PRO A 155 14.64 1.89 -6.50
N VAL A 156 13.89 2.99 -6.40
CA VAL A 156 13.38 3.50 -5.12
C VAL A 156 11.95 4.02 -5.19
N GLY A 157 11.27 3.97 -4.05
CA GLY A 157 9.95 4.52 -3.82
C GLY A 157 10.00 5.77 -2.93
N VAL A 158 9.19 6.76 -3.30
CA VAL A 158 8.89 8.00 -2.58
C VAL A 158 7.51 7.84 -1.93
N LYS A 159 7.44 7.91 -0.59
CA LYS A 159 6.24 7.60 0.22
C LYS A 159 5.66 8.86 0.85
N TRP A 160 4.67 8.71 1.72
CA TRP A 160 4.14 9.80 2.55
C TRP A 160 5.20 10.46 3.42
N ILE A 161 5.85 9.72 4.34
CA ILE A 161 6.90 10.27 5.19
C ILE A 161 8.16 10.50 4.35
N ALA A 162 8.50 11.78 4.15
CA ALA A 162 9.66 12.24 3.42
C ALA A 162 10.91 12.18 4.30
N SER A 163 10.83 12.74 5.51
CA SER A 163 11.95 12.80 6.45
C SER A 163 11.46 12.82 7.91
N SER A 164 12.38 12.55 8.84
CA SER A 164 12.17 12.67 10.28
C SER A 164 13.51 12.89 10.97
N CYS A 165 13.53 13.29 12.24
CA CYS A 165 14.80 13.59 12.92
C CYS A 165 15.72 12.38 13.16
N LEU A 166 15.17 11.15 13.10
CA LEU A 166 15.86 9.89 13.39
C LEU A 166 16.47 9.75 14.80
N GLY A 167 16.42 10.81 15.61
CA GLY A 167 17.07 10.90 16.92
C GLY A 167 16.12 10.86 18.11
N CYS A 168 14.83 11.13 17.94
CA CYS A 168 13.85 11.13 19.03
C CYS A 168 13.37 9.72 19.40
N ASP A 169 12.61 9.59 20.50
CA ASP A 169 12.16 8.28 21.01
C ASP A 169 11.30 7.51 20.00
N ASP A 170 10.34 8.20 19.39
CA ASP A 170 9.46 7.62 18.39
C ASP A 170 10.23 7.18 17.15
N CYS A 171 11.14 8.02 16.64
CA CYS A 171 11.97 7.67 15.49
C CYS A 171 12.82 6.43 15.74
N ARG A 172 13.43 6.29 16.93
CA ARG A 172 14.25 5.12 17.29
C ARG A 172 13.41 3.84 17.40
N LYS A 173 12.11 3.95 17.68
CA LYS A 173 11.16 2.83 17.73
C LYS A 173 10.51 2.54 16.37
N GLY A 174 10.87 3.28 15.32
CA GLY A 174 10.25 3.14 14.00
C GLY A 174 8.83 3.69 13.95
N HIS A 175 8.55 4.74 14.73
CA HIS A 175 7.32 5.53 14.69
C HIS A 175 7.62 6.93 14.13
N GLU A 176 8.32 6.99 13.00
CA GLU A 176 8.77 8.27 12.41
C GLU A 176 7.61 9.23 12.09
N HIS A 177 6.39 8.71 11.92
CA HIS A 177 5.19 9.53 11.68
C HIS A 177 4.75 10.38 12.87
N THR A 178 5.16 10.06 14.10
CA THR A 178 4.92 10.87 15.31
C THR A 178 6.19 11.58 15.79
N CYS A 179 7.17 11.78 14.90
CA CYS A 179 8.40 12.50 15.21
C CYS A 179 8.10 13.85 15.89
N VAL A 180 8.59 14.00 17.13
CA VAL A 180 8.37 15.22 17.95
C VAL A 180 9.02 16.48 17.40
N GLU A 181 10.10 16.32 16.61
CA GLU A 181 10.76 17.42 15.90
C GLU A 181 10.06 17.76 14.56
N GLY A 182 8.94 17.10 14.27
CA GLY A 182 8.25 17.16 12.99
C GLY A 182 8.75 16.09 12.02
N ALA A 183 7.80 15.45 11.33
CA ALA A 183 8.09 14.65 10.14
C ALA A 183 7.69 15.47 8.91
N GLU A 184 8.54 15.49 7.90
CA GLU A 184 8.17 16.08 6.61
C GLU A 184 7.41 15.05 5.78
N THR A 185 6.46 15.52 4.98
CA THR A 185 5.55 14.67 4.20
C THR A 185 5.45 15.13 2.76
N HIS A 186 5.64 14.17 1.83
CA HIS A 186 5.55 14.41 0.40
C HIS A 186 4.13 14.78 -0.01
N GLY A 187 4.01 15.80 -0.85
CA GLY A 187 2.72 16.31 -1.31
C GLY A 187 2.00 17.19 -0.30
N PHE A 188 2.61 17.48 0.86
CA PHE A 188 2.01 18.27 1.93
C PHE A 188 2.99 19.32 2.48
N SER A 189 4.01 18.92 3.24
CA SER A 189 5.05 19.84 3.75
C SER A 189 6.24 19.98 2.81
N VAL A 190 6.45 19.01 1.92
CA VAL A 190 7.44 19.09 0.84
C VAL A 190 6.82 18.64 -0.48
N ASP A 191 7.45 18.98 -1.60
CA ASP A 191 6.94 18.62 -2.92
C ASP A 191 6.88 17.09 -3.09
N GLY A 192 5.79 16.66 -3.74
CA GLY A 192 5.40 15.27 -3.87
C GLY A 192 5.77 14.63 -5.21
N SER A 193 5.14 13.50 -5.50
CA SER A 193 5.46 12.65 -6.66
C SER A 193 4.71 12.99 -7.96
N PHE A 194 3.85 14.01 -8.00
CA PHE A 194 3.18 14.45 -9.24
C PHE A 194 4.07 15.35 -10.12
N GLN A 195 5.30 14.89 -10.36
CA GLN A 195 6.32 15.55 -11.18
C GLN A 195 7.28 14.51 -11.78
N GLN A 196 8.16 14.92 -12.69
CA GLN A 196 9.11 14.02 -13.35
C GLN A 196 10.36 13.73 -12.50
N TRP A 197 10.78 14.69 -11.68
CA TRP A 197 11.97 14.69 -10.83
C TRP A 197 11.60 15.20 -9.44
N CYS A 198 11.77 14.37 -8.43
CA CYS A 198 11.33 14.65 -7.05
C CYS A 198 12.53 14.56 -6.11
N VAL A 199 12.72 15.59 -5.27
CA VAL A 199 13.66 15.51 -4.15
C VAL A 199 13.02 14.64 -3.07
N SER A 200 13.80 13.71 -2.52
CA SER A 200 13.42 12.90 -1.36
C SER A 200 14.66 12.68 -0.48
N TYR A 201 14.57 11.83 0.53
CA TYR A 201 15.60 11.70 1.55
C TYR A 201 16.16 10.29 1.62
N ALA A 202 17.48 10.17 1.64
CA ALA A 202 18.21 8.91 1.53
C ALA A 202 17.82 7.87 2.59
N ASP A 203 17.46 8.33 3.80
CA ASP A 203 17.07 7.45 4.91
C ASP A 203 15.62 6.95 4.81
N HIS A 204 14.78 7.56 3.97
CA HIS A 204 13.33 7.31 3.90
C HIS A 204 12.84 6.78 2.55
N VAL A 205 13.59 7.01 1.47
CA VAL A 205 13.33 6.34 0.19
C VAL A 205 13.37 4.83 0.37
N THR A 206 12.44 4.13 -0.27
CA THR A 206 12.27 2.69 -0.09
C THR A 206 12.80 1.92 -1.29
N PRO A 207 13.87 1.10 -1.15
CA PRO A 207 14.32 0.23 -2.22
C PRO A 207 13.19 -0.64 -2.78
N ILE A 208 13.02 -0.63 -4.10
CA ILE A 208 12.04 -1.44 -4.80
C ILE A 208 12.71 -2.75 -5.27
N PRO A 209 12.16 -3.93 -4.94
CA PRO A 209 12.69 -5.20 -5.43
C PRO A 209 12.73 -5.26 -6.96
N LYS A 210 13.80 -5.82 -7.52
CA LYS A 210 14.01 -5.90 -8.99
C LYS A 210 12.87 -6.60 -9.74
N ASP A 211 12.25 -7.58 -9.09
CA ASP A 211 11.19 -8.40 -9.69
C ASP A 211 9.80 -7.76 -9.59
N LEU A 212 9.68 -6.59 -8.94
CA LEU A 212 8.45 -5.83 -8.84
C LEU A 212 8.47 -4.65 -9.83
N SER A 213 7.48 -4.60 -10.72
CA SER A 213 7.40 -3.48 -11.67
C SER A 213 7.11 -2.16 -10.95
N MET A 214 7.72 -1.07 -11.44
CA MET A 214 7.57 0.26 -10.83
C MET A 214 6.10 0.70 -10.75
N SER A 215 5.32 0.50 -11.82
CA SER A 215 3.89 0.85 -11.80
C SER A 215 3.07 0.03 -10.80
N ALA A 216 3.44 -1.22 -10.52
CA ALA A 216 2.78 -2.01 -9.50
C ALA A 216 3.24 -1.61 -8.09
N ALA A 217 4.51 -1.22 -7.93
CA ALA A 217 5.09 -0.75 -6.67
C ALA A 217 4.48 0.57 -6.20
N ALA A 218 4.22 1.51 -7.11
CA ALA A 218 3.71 2.85 -6.77
C ALA A 218 2.50 2.82 -5.81
N PRO A 219 1.38 2.12 -6.11
CA PRO A 219 0.25 2.02 -5.18
C PRO A 219 0.54 1.28 -3.87
N ILE A 220 1.53 0.40 -3.85
CA ILE A 220 1.92 -0.33 -2.63
C ILE A 220 2.57 0.64 -1.64
N LEU A 221 3.34 1.62 -2.10
CA LEU A 221 4.10 2.58 -1.28
C LEU A 221 3.24 3.44 -0.34
N CYS A 222 1.92 3.53 -0.59
CA CYS A 222 0.95 4.07 0.35
C CYS A 222 -0.04 2.98 0.77
N ALA A 223 -1.04 2.67 -0.06
CA ALA A 223 -2.15 1.81 0.32
C ALA A 223 -1.70 0.42 0.78
N GLY A 224 -0.69 -0.17 0.12
CA GLY A 224 -0.15 -1.48 0.51
C GLY A 224 0.58 -1.46 1.85
N VAL A 225 1.50 -0.51 2.05
CA VAL A 225 2.24 -0.35 3.32
C VAL A 225 1.29 -0.04 4.47
N THR A 226 0.30 0.82 4.26
CA THR A 226 -0.70 1.20 5.26
C THR A 226 -1.49 -0.01 5.76
N VAL A 227 -2.03 -0.83 4.86
CA VAL A 227 -2.81 -2.00 5.29
C VAL A 227 -1.92 -3.13 5.81
N TYR A 228 -0.69 -3.26 5.32
CA TYR A 228 0.30 -4.18 5.87
C TYR A 228 0.59 -3.85 7.34
N LYS A 229 0.83 -2.58 7.66
CA LYS A 229 1.01 -2.10 9.03
C LYS A 229 -0.26 -2.32 9.86
N ALA A 230 -1.44 -1.98 9.34
CA ALA A 230 -2.70 -2.18 10.04
C ALA A 230 -2.96 -3.64 10.42
N LEU A 231 -2.59 -4.59 9.57
CA LEU A 231 -2.71 -6.02 9.87
C LEU A 231 -1.70 -6.49 10.93
N LYS A 232 -0.52 -5.87 11.02
CA LYS A 232 0.46 -6.13 12.10
C LYS A 232 -0.03 -5.62 13.45
N GLU A 233 -0.77 -4.51 13.49
CA GLU A 233 -1.34 -3.95 14.73
C GLU A 233 -2.32 -4.89 15.45
N ILE A 234 -2.91 -5.85 14.71
CA ILE A 234 -3.78 -6.88 15.28
C ILE A 234 -3.02 -7.67 16.37
N GLY A 235 -1.75 -8.01 16.13
CA GLY A 235 -0.99 -8.94 16.97
C GLY A 235 -1.60 -10.35 16.98
N GLY A 236 -2.24 -10.74 15.87
CA GLY A 236 -2.92 -12.03 15.71
C GLY A 236 -2.00 -13.15 15.26
N VAL A 237 -2.58 -14.32 15.05
CA VAL A 237 -1.88 -15.52 14.57
C VAL A 237 -2.57 -16.11 13.34
N CYS A 238 -1.86 -17.01 12.64
CA CYS A 238 -2.42 -17.74 11.51
C CYS A 238 -3.72 -18.48 11.91
N GLY A 239 -4.75 -18.38 11.06
CA GLY A 239 -6.08 -18.92 11.31
C GLY A 239 -7.06 -17.92 11.94
N ASP A 240 -6.58 -16.81 12.50
CA ASP A 240 -7.44 -15.78 13.06
C ASP A 240 -8.34 -15.14 11.98
N TYR A 241 -9.56 -14.80 12.36
CA TYR A 241 -10.52 -14.15 11.47
C TYR A 241 -10.38 -12.63 11.49
N VAL A 242 -10.26 -12.04 10.30
CA VAL A 242 -10.20 -10.59 10.10
C VAL A 242 -11.34 -10.13 9.21
N VAL A 243 -12.18 -9.24 9.74
CA VAL A 243 -13.26 -8.58 9.00
C VAL A 243 -12.71 -7.31 8.36
N ILE A 244 -12.97 -7.09 7.07
CA ILE A 244 -12.46 -5.94 6.32
C ILE A 244 -13.65 -5.18 5.70
N PRO A 245 -14.21 -4.16 6.37
CA PRO A 245 -15.14 -3.21 5.77
C PRO A 245 -14.45 -2.35 4.71
N GLY A 246 -14.99 -2.35 3.49
CA GLY A 246 -14.39 -1.71 2.31
C GLY A 246 -13.44 -2.63 1.53
N ALA A 247 -13.61 -3.94 1.64
CA ALA A 247 -12.72 -4.97 1.09
C ALA A 247 -12.49 -4.89 -0.43
N GLY A 248 -13.46 -4.41 -1.22
CA GLY A 248 -13.31 -4.27 -2.67
C GLY A 248 -12.78 -2.91 -3.11
N GLY A 249 -12.44 -2.03 -2.17
CA GLY A 249 -11.93 -0.68 -2.44
C GLY A 249 -10.42 -0.62 -2.70
N GLY A 250 -9.91 0.60 -2.86
CA GLY A 250 -8.50 0.89 -3.15
C GLY A 250 -7.53 0.37 -2.09
N LEU A 251 -7.87 0.46 -0.80
CA LEU A 251 -7.09 -0.14 0.29
C LEU A 251 -7.51 -1.59 0.55
N GLY A 252 -8.81 -1.88 0.50
CA GLY A 252 -9.35 -3.19 0.86
C GLY A 252 -8.81 -4.34 0.02
N HIS A 253 -8.59 -4.14 -1.28
CA HIS A 253 -8.06 -5.21 -2.12
C HIS A 253 -6.62 -5.60 -1.73
N PHE A 254 -5.82 -4.65 -1.23
CA PHE A 254 -4.52 -4.96 -0.63
C PHE A 254 -4.69 -5.63 0.74
N ALA A 255 -5.57 -5.11 1.59
CA ALA A 255 -5.79 -5.65 2.93
C ALA A 255 -6.22 -7.13 2.87
N CYS A 256 -7.09 -7.47 1.92
CA CYS A 256 -7.51 -8.83 1.63
C CYS A 256 -6.33 -9.77 1.30
N GLN A 257 -5.45 -9.35 0.39
CA GLN A 257 -4.32 -10.16 -0.07
C GLN A 257 -3.23 -10.28 1.01
N TYR A 258 -2.85 -9.17 1.66
CA TYR A 258 -1.89 -9.21 2.77
C TYR A 258 -2.40 -10.03 3.94
N ALA A 259 -3.68 -9.92 4.29
CA ALA A 259 -4.25 -10.71 5.37
C ALA A 259 -4.14 -12.21 5.06
N ARG A 260 -4.43 -12.61 3.82
CA ARG A 260 -4.24 -13.98 3.33
C ARG A 260 -2.78 -14.42 3.38
N ALA A 261 -1.85 -13.58 2.91
CA ALA A 261 -0.42 -13.87 2.94
C ALA A 261 0.13 -14.01 4.37
N MET A 262 -0.48 -13.31 5.34
CA MET A 262 -0.18 -13.45 6.78
C MET A 262 -0.87 -14.64 7.45
N GLY A 263 -1.70 -15.40 6.72
CA GLY A 263 -2.39 -16.58 7.23
C GLY A 263 -3.74 -16.31 7.91
N TYR A 264 -4.29 -15.10 7.81
CA TYR A 264 -5.62 -14.78 8.34
C TYR A 264 -6.76 -15.31 7.45
N ARG A 265 -7.89 -15.60 8.09
CA ARG A 265 -9.17 -15.91 7.43
C ARG A 265 -9.94 -14.61 7.22
N VAL A 266 -10.08 -14.19 5.96
CA VAL A 266 -10.69 -12.90 5.62
C VAL A 266 -12.19 -13.02 5.46
N ILE A 267 -12.93 -12.13 6.13
CA ILE A 267 -14.35 -11.86 5.87
C ILE A 267 -14.43 -10.46 5.26
N ALA A 268 -14.78 -10.41 3.97
CA ALA A 268 -14.86 -9.17 3.21
C ALA A 268 -16.26 -8.56 3.32
N ILE A 269 -16.34 -7.27 3.65
CA ILE A 269 -17.59 -6.52 3.63
C ILE A 269 -17.46 -5.41 2.58
N ASP A 270 -18.31 -5.45 1.56
CA ASP A 270 -18.46 -4.38 0.56
C ASP A 270 -19.81 -4.52 -0.16
N THR A 271 -20.05 -3.84 -1.28
CA THR A 271 -21.26 -4.00 -2.10
C THR A 271 -20.94 -4.03 -3.59
N GLY A 272 -21.74 -4.74 -4.36
CA GLY A 272 -21.67 -4.77 -5.82
C GLY A 272 -20.87 -5.94 -6.41
N ALA A 273 -21.34 -6.41 -7.57
CA ALA A 273 -20.85 -7.65 -8.19
C ALA A 273 -19.38 -7.59 -8.61
N ASP A 274 -18.88 -6.45 -9.08
CA ASP A 274 -17.49 -6.32 -9.53
C ASP A 274 -16.51 -6.41 -8.37
N LYS A 275 -16.86 -5.83 -7.22
CA LYS A 275 -16.06 -5.91 -6.00
C LYS A 275 -16.08 -7.31 -5.40
N LYS A 276 -17.24 -7.97 -5.42
CA LYS A 276 -17.35 -9.39 -5.04
C LYS A 276 -16.43 -10.26 -5.89
N LYS A 277 -16.51 -10.15 -7.22
CA LYS A 277 -15.64 -10.89 -8.15
C LYS A 277 -14.16 -10.60 -7.91
N LEU A 278 -13.80 -9.35 -7.62
CA LEU A 278 -12.42 -8.97 -7.31
C LEU A 278 -11.91 -9.69 -6.05
N VAL A 279 -12.67 -9.62 -4.95
CA VAL A 279 -12.31 -10.28 -3.69
C VAL A 279 -12.25 -11.80 -3.84
N GLU A 280 -13.22 -12.41 -4.53
CA GLU A 280 -13.25 -13.85 -4.81
C GLU A 280 -12.05 -14.30 -5.65
N SER A 281 -11.54 -13.45 -6.54
CA SER A 281 -10.35 -13.76 -7.34
C SER A 281 -9.08 -13.93 -6.51
N TYR A 282 -9.06 -13.41 -5.27
CA TYR A 282 -7.98 -13.63 -4.28
C TYR A 282 -8.20 -14.89 -3.43
N GLY A 283 -9.22 -15.69 -3.76
CA GLY A 283 -9.58 -16.92 -3.05
C GLY A 283 -10.36 -16.70 -1.76
N ILE A 284 -10.92 -15.51 -1.54
CA ILE A 284 -11.73 -15.16 -0.37
C ILE A 284 -13.20 -15.45 -0.69
N LYS A 285 -13.79 -16.39 0.05
CA LYS A 285 -15.17 -16.86 -0.19
C LYS A 285 -16.21 -16.14 0.67
N ASP A 286 -15.81 -15.67 1.85
CA ASP A 286 -16.67 -14.99 2.79
C ASP A 286 -16.83 -13.52 2.40
N PHE A 287 -17.68 -13.25 1.41
CA PHE A 287 -18.07 -11.90 0.99
C PHE A 287 -19.47 -11.58 1.48
N ILE A 288 -19.61 -10.52 2.28
CA ILE A 288 -20.87 -10.02 2.82
C ILE A 288 -21.22 -8.72 2.09
N ASP A 289 -22.33 -8.74 1.34
CA ASP A 289 -22.90 -7.50 0.81
C ASP A 289 -23.63 -6.77 1.94
N PHE A 290 -23.17 -5.57 2.31
CA PHE A 290 -23.78 -4.80 3.39
C PHE A 290 -25.19 -4.27 3.06
N LYS A 291 -25.63 -4.37 1.79
CA LYS A 291 -27.03 -4.10 1.41
C LYS A 291 -27.97 -5.28 1.62
N ASP A 292 -27.43 -6.46 1.91
CA ASP A 292 -28.20 -7.68 2.06
C ASP A 292 -28.26 -8.11 3.54
N GLY A 293 -29.36 -7.76 4.20
CA GLY A 293 -29.65 -8.22 5.57
C GLY A 293 -28.70 -7.73 6.65
N ASN A 294 -28.64 -8.47 7.75
CA ASN A 294 -27.86 -8.10 8.94
C ASN A 294 -26.39 -8.53 8.79
N VAL A 295 -25.50 -7.56 8.60
CA VAL A 295 -24.05 -7.79 8.44
C VAL A 295 -23.45 -8.50 9.65
N ARG A 296 -23.85 -8.13 10.86
CA ARG A 296 -23.32 -8.71 12.10
C ARG A 296 -23.67 -10.20 12.21
N GLU A 297 -24.92 -10.57 11.94
CA GLU A 297 -25.34 -11.97 11.97
C GLU A 297 -24.56 -12.82 10.98
N LYS A 298 -24.29 -12.30 9.78
CA LYS A 298 -23.47 -12.98 8.76
C LYS A 298 -22.01 -13.14 9.20
N VAL A 299 -21.42 -12.12 9.83
CA VAL A 299 -20.07 -12.24 10.41
C VAL A 299 -20.04 -13.32 11.49
N PHE A 300 -21.04 -13.35 12.38
CA PHE A 300 -21.12 -14.36 13.44
C PHE A 300 -21.31 -15.76 12.85
N ALA A 301 -22.15 -15.93 11.82
CA ALA A 301 -22.31 -17.20 11.13
C ALA A 301 -20.99 -17.71 10.51
N ALA A 302 -20.21 -16.82 9.87
CA ALA A 302 -18.91 -17.15 9.28
C ALA A 302 -17.81 -17.47 10.31
N THR A 303 -18.02 -17.09 11.58
CA THR A 303 -17.07 -17.25 12.69
C THR A 303 -17.58 -18.18 13.78
N GLU A 304 -18.43 -19.15 13.42
CA GLU A 304 -18.93 -20.19 14.35
C GLU A 304 -19.66 -19.59 15.58
N GLY A 305 -20.35 -18.46 15.37
CA GLY A 305 -21.11 -17.74 16.39
C GLY A 305 -20.25 -16.94 17.37
N ARG A 306 -18.93 -16.84 17.15
CA ARG A 306 -18.01 -16.20 18.10
C ARG A 306 -17.67 -14.75 17.80
N GLY A 307 -17.76 -14.32 16.55
CA GLY A 307 -17.23 -13.04 16.10
C GLY A 307 -15.76 -13.13 15.65
N ALA A 308 -15.28 -12.05 15.03
CA ALA A 308 -13.95 -11.96 14.46
C ALA A 308 -12.88 -11.61 15.49
N HIS A 309 -11.63 -11.96 15.18
CA HIS A 309 -10.47 -11.63 16.01
C HIS A 309 -10.07 -10.17 15.81
N ALA A 310 -10.27 -9.65 14.60
CA ALA A 310 -10.14 -8.23 14.34
C ALA A 310 -11.11 -7.72 13.29
N THR A 311 -11.39 -6.42 13.35
CA THR A 311 -11.99 -5.65 12.26
C THR A 311 -10.99 -4.60 11.81
N VAL A 312 -10.56 -4.64 10.55
CA VAL A 312 -9.67 -3.63 9.95
C VAL A 312 -10.48 -2.73 9.03
N VAL A 313 -10.80 -1.53 9.51
CA VAL A 313 -11.71 -0.61 8.83
C VAL A 313 -10.94 0.25 7.83
N VAL A 314 -11.10 -0.06 6.54
CA VAL A 314 -10.47 0.67 5.43
C VAL A 314 -11.49 1.46 4.59
N ALA A 315 -12.77 1.33 4.92
CA ALA A 315 -13.83 2.11 4.30
C ALA A 315 -13.74 3.59 4.71
N ALA A 316 -14.00 4.49 3.76
CA ALA A 316 -14.03 5.93 3.96
C ALA A 316 -15.44 6.47 4.25
N ASN A 317 -16.26 5.70 4.97
CA ASN A 317 -17.57 6.15 5.46
C ASN A 317 -17.68 5.89 6.96
N LYS A 318 -18.49 6.70 7.63
CA LYS A 318 -18.65 6.66 9.09
C LYS A 318 -19.39 5.41 9.56
N GLU A 319 -20.31 4.89 8.76
CA GLU A 319 -21.15 3.73 9.11
C GLU A 319 -20.29 2.48 9.34
N ALA A 320 -19.22 2.30 8.56
CA ALA A 320 -18.27 1.21 8.75
C ALA A 320 -17.54 1.25 10.10
N TYR A 321 -17.38 2.42 10.71
CA TYR A 321 -16.78 2.58 12.04
C TYR A 321 -17.76 2.28 13.16
N THR A 322 -19.03 2.67 12.99
CA THR A 322 -20.10 2.41 13.97
C THR A 322 -20.25 0.91 14.25
N ASP A 323 -20.23 0.09 13.21
CA ASP A 323 -20.49 -1.36 13.34
C ASP A 323 -19.24 -2.16 13.73
N ALA A 324 -18.05 -1.57 13.65
CA ALA A 324 -16.78 -2.29 13.69
C ALA A 324 -16.56 -3.12 14.97
N LEU A 325 -16.97 -2.59 16.12
CA LEU A 325 -16.91 -3.27 17.42
C LEU A 325 -17.90 -4.42 17.54
N SER A 326 -19.05 -4.31 16.86
CA SER A 326 -20.15 -5.27 16.97
C SER A 326 -19.81 -6.65 16.39
N PHE A 327 -18.78 -6.71 15.55
CA PHE A 327 -18.27 -7.91 14.88
C PHE A 327 -17.28 -8.71 15.73
N LEU A 328 -16.78 -8.14 16.81
CA LEU A 328 -15.68 -8.72 17.58
C LEU A 328 -16.13 -9.85 18.50
N ARG A 329 -15.20 -10.79 18.69
CA ARG A 329 -15.20 -11.74 19.81
C ARG A 329 -14.48 -11.14 21.03
N PRO A 330 -14.55 -11.77 22.22
CA PRO A 330 -13.71 -11.39 23.36
C PRO A 330 -12.21 -11.37 23.01
N HIS A 331 -11.50 -10.35 23.50
CA HIS A 331 -10.11 -10.00 23.19
C HIS A 331 -9.85 -9.55 21.75
N GLY A 332 -10.92 -9.29 20.98
CA GLY A 332 -10.80 -8.78 19.61
C GLY A 332 -10.34 -7.34 19.53
N ALA A 333 -9.87 -6.93 18.34
CA ALA A 333 -9.39 -5.59 18.08
C ALA A 333 -10.09 -4.92 16.89
N VAL A 334 -10.49 -3.65 17.03
CA VAL A 334 -10.75 -2.78 15.88
C VAL A 334 -9.47 -2.03 15.54
N VAL A 335 -9.04 -2.13 14.28
CA VAL A 335 -7.95 -1.32 13.72
C VAL A 335 -8.55 -0.29 12.77
N MET A 336 -8.39 0.98 13.14
CA MET A 336 -8.89 2.14 12.40
C MET A 336 -7.82 2.60 11.41
N VAL A 337 -8.17 2.66 10.12
CA VAL A 337 -7.21 2.98 9.05
C VAL A 337 -7.73 4.11 8.15
N GLY A 338 -8.95 3.97 7.63
CA GLY A 338 -9.59 5.03 6.83
C GLY A 338 -9.78 6.32 7.62
N LEU A 339 -9.69 7.47 6.96
CA LEU A 339 -9.83 8.78 7.62
C LEU A 339 -11.07 9.54 7.10
N PRO A 340 -12.30 8.99 7.24
CA PRO A 340 -13.50 9.74 6.88
C PRO A 340 -13.68 10.96 7.80
N LYS A 341 -14.16 12.05 7.21
CA LYS A 341 -14.55 13.26 7.93
C LYS A 341 -15.67 12.95 8.93
N ASP A 342 -15.57 13.53 10.12
CA ASP A 342 -16.58 13.46 11.19
C ASP A 342 -16.98 12.03 11.63
N ALA A 343 -16.07 11.06 11.53
CA ALA A 343 -16.31 9.71 12.03
C ALA A 343 -15.85 9.55 13.48
N THR A 344 -16.64 8.82 14.26
CA THR A 344 -16.33 8.43 15.64
C THR A 344 -16.63 6.96 15.83
N ILE A 345 -15.93 6.34 16.77
CA ILE A 345 -16.23 4.98 17.22
C ILE A 345 -16.86 5.04 18.61
N THR A 346 -18.09 4.56 18.73
CA THR A 346 -18.80 4.53 20.02
C THR A 346 -18.63 3.16 20.64
N ALA A 347 -17.89 3.09 21.74
CA ALA A 347 -17.65 1.86 22.48
C ALA A 347 -18.46 1.84 23.77
N ASP A 348 -19.33 0.84 23.93
CA ASP A 348 -19.97 0.58 25.22
C ASP A 348 -18.90 0.18 26.25
N VAL A 349 -18.80 0.92 27.35
CA VAL A 349 -17.72 0.75 28.33
C VAL A 349 -17.82 -0.61 29.01
N PHE A 350 -19.02 -1.00 29.46
CA PHE A 350 -19.20 -2.24 30.20
C PHE A 350 -18.85 -3.45 29.32
N GLY A 351 -19.41 -3.52 28.10
CA GLY A 351 -19.15 -4.58 27.14
C GLY A 351 -17.70 -4.60 26.65
N SER A 352 -17.07 -3.44 26.46
CA SER A 352 -15.67 -3.37 26.03
C SER A 352 -14.71 -3.82 27.12
N VAL A 353 -14.96 -3.45 28.38
CA VAL A 353 -14.18 -3.92 29.53
C VAL A 353 -14.39 -5.42 29.76
N LEU A 354 -15.65 -5.88 29.77
CA LEU A 354 -15.99 -7.29 29.99
C LEU A 354 -15.33 -8.21 28.95
N ASN A 355 -15.31 -7.78 27.69
CA ASN A 355 -14.73 -8.55 26.59
C ASN A 355 -13.27 -8.19 26.29
N ALA A 356 -12.66 -7.27 27.06
CA ALA A 356 -11.30 -6.80 26.85
C ALA A 356 -11.00 -6.40 25.38
N HIS A 357 -11.91 -5.65 24.76
CA HIS A 357 -11.74 -5.17 23.39
C HIS A 357 -10.60 -4.15 23.29
N ARG A 358 -9.92 -4.15 22.14
CA ARG A 358 -8.88 -3.18 21.80
C ARG A 358 -9.36 -2.27 20.66
N ILE A 359 -9.11 -0.98 20.76
CA ILE A 359 -9.38 0.01 19.70
C ILE A 359 -8.05 0.67 19.37
N ILE A 360 -7.59 0.51 18.13
CA ILE A 360 -6.22 0.84 17.72
C ILE A 360 -6.27 1.74 16.49
N GLY A 361 -5.59 2.88 16.54
CA GLY A 361 -5.32 3.69 15.35
C GLY A 361 -4.08 3.16 14.62
N SER A 362 -4.19 2.96 13.31
CA SER A 362 -3.06 2.59 12.45
C SER A 362 -2.94 3.60 11.31
N TYR A 363 -1.84 4.34 11.28
CA TYR A 363 -1.61 5.39 10.29
C TYR A 363 -0.82 4.90 9.08
N VAL A 364 0.48 5.19 9.02
CA VAL A 364 1.39 4.75 7.95
C VAL A 364 2.42 3.75 8.48
N GLY A 365 2.87 2.84 7.63
CA GLY A 365 3.97 1.94 7.97
C GLY A 365 5.32 2.64 7.95
N ASN A 366 6.25 2.12 8.74
CA ASN A 366 7.60 2.64 8.82
C ASN A 366 8.50 2.13 7.69
N ARG A 367 9.80 2.42 7.78
CA ARG A 367 10.80 1.98 6.79
C ARG A 367 10.82 0.46 6.63
N GLN A 368 10.76 -0.29 7.72
CA GLN A 368 10.78 -1.75 7.71
C GLN A 368 9.47 -2.33 7.17
N ASP A 369 8.31 -1.80 7.58
CA ASP A 369 7.01 -2.22 7.06
C ASP A 369 6.94 -2.07 5.53
N SER A 370 7.58 -1.03 5.00
CA SER A 370 7.63 -0.78 3.55
C SER A 370 8.44 -1.83 2.80
N ILE A 371 9.57 -2.25 3.35
CA ILE A 371 10.40 -3.33 2.79
C ILE A 371 9.65 -4.65 2.79
N GLU A 372 8.98 -4.97 3.90
CA GLU A 372 8.23 -6.21 4.05
C GLU A 372 7.04 -6.27 3.09
N ALA A 373 6.26 -5.20 3.00
CA ALA A 373 5.12 -5.10 2.08
C ALA A 373 5.55 -5.31 0.62
N LEU A 374 6.59 -4.60 0.16
CA LEU A 374 7.09 -4.76 -1.20
C LEU A 374 7.66 -6.16 -1.47
N LYS A 375 8.27 -6.81 -0.48
CA LYS A 375 8.77 -8.19 -0.62
C LYS A 375 7.64 -9.21 -0.81
N VAL A 376 6.55 -9.09 -0.06
CA VAL A 376 5.37 -9.96 -0.24
C VAL A 376 4.77 -9.76 -1.64
N ALA A 377 4.67 -8.52 -2.10
CA ALA A 377 4.21 -8.23 -3.46
C ALA A 377 5.16 -8.78 -4.55
N ALA A 378 6.48 -8.61 -4.37
CA ALA A 378 7.47 -9.18 -5.28
C ALA A 378 7.45 -10.72 -5.31
N GLY A 379 7.06 -11.36 -4.21
CA GLY A 379 6.82 -12.81 -4.13
C GLY A 379 5.59 -13.29 -4.90
N GLY A 380 4.72 -12.37 -5.35
CA GLY A 380 3.51 -12.68 -6.12
C GLY A 380 2.25 -12.91 -5.28
N ASP A 381 2.34 -12.83 -3.95
CA ASP A 381 1.18 -13.02 -3.05
C ASP A 381 0.23 -11.80 -3.04
N VAL A 382 0.72 -10.64 -3.46
CA VAL A 382 -0.04 -9.39 -3.53
C VAL A 382 0.15 -8.75 -4.90
N SER A 383 -0.97 -8.43 -5.53
CA SER A 383 -1.02 -7.75 -6.83
C SER A 383 -1.93 -6.53 -6.78
N THR A 384 -1.59 -5.52 -7.59
CA THR A 384 -2.36 -4.27 -7.68
C THR A 384 -3.28 -4.31 -8.89
N ASN A 385 -4.56 -3.93 -8.73
CA ASN A 385 -5.46 -3.69 -9.84
C ASN A 385 -5.52 -2.18 -10.17
N TYR A 386 -4.91 -1.78 -11.28
CA TYR A 386 -4.75 -0.37 -11.65
C TYR A 386 -4.83 -0.10 -13.15
N LYS A 387 -5.02 1.18 -13.50
CA LYS A 387 -4.87 1.71 -14.86
C LYS A 387 -3.76 2.74 -14.88
N ILE A 388 -3.01 2.76 -15.98
CA ILE A 388 -1.99 3.78 -16.20
C ILE A 388 -2.56 4.89 -17.07
N GLU A 389 -2.35 6.13 -16.64
CA GLU A 389 -2.72 7.37 -17.33
C GLU A 389 -1.53 8.33 -17.34
N LYS A 390 -1.52 9.36 -18.17
CA LYS A 390 -0.41 10.32 -18.19
C LYS A 390 -0.47 11.28 -16.99
N LEU A 391 0.67 11.76 -16.52
CA LEU A 391 0.76 12.76 -15.44
C LEU A 391 -0.17 13.96 -15.65
N GLU A 392 -0.27 14.48 -16.89
CA GLU A 392 -1.11 15.65 -17.19
C GLU A 392 -2.63 15.38 -17.08
N GLN A 393 -3.04 14.12 -16.95
CA GLN A 393 -4.44 13.73 -16.73
C GLN A 393 -4.86 13.82 -15.26
N LEU A 394 -3.94 14.11 -14.34
CA LEU A 394 -4.26 14.22 -12.91
C LEU A 394 -5.48 15.10 -12.58
N PRO A 395 -5.69 16.28 -13.22
CA PRO A 395 -6.90 17.09 -12.97
C PRO A 395 -8.21 16.35 -13.28
N ASP A 396 -8.23 15.50 -14.30
CA ASP A 396 -9.40 14.67 -14.61
C ASP A 396 -9.52 13.47 -13.66
N VAL A 397 -8.39 12.87 -13.30
CA VAL A 397 -8.34 11.77 -12.30
C VAL A 397 -8.94 12.23 -10.98
N PHE A 398 -8.61 13.44 -10.49
CA PHE A 398 -9.18 13.99 -9.26
C PHE A 398 -10.71 14.14 -9.33
N LYS A 399 -11.24 14.67 -10.45
CA LYS A 399 -12.70 14.78 -10.67
C LYS A 399 -13.39 13.41 -10.64
N ARG A 400 -12.77 12.39 -11.23
CA ARG A 400 -13.32 11.02 -11.22
C ARG A 400 -13.23 10.35 -9.84
N LEU A 401 -12.15 10.63 -9.11
CA LEU A 401 -11.94 10.14 -7.75
C LEU A 401 -13.00 10.71 -6.80
N GLU A 402 -13.19 12.03 -6.82
CA GLU A 402 -14.23 12.73 -6.07
C GLU A 402 -15.64 12.21 -6.40
N ALA A 403 -15.92 11.94 -7.68
CA ALA A 403 -17.20 11.38 -8.11
C ALA A 403 -17.40 9.89 -7.76
N GLY A 404 -16.41 9.23 -7.16
CA GLY A 404 -16.46 7.79 -6.83
C GLY A 404 -16.54 6.87 -8.06
N LYS A 405 -16.14 7.35 -9.25
CA LYS A 405 -16.30 6.66 -10.54
C LYS A 405 -15.09 5.78 -10.93
N LEU A 406 -14.06 5.71 -10.08
CA LEU A 406 -12.86 4.93 -10.35
C LEU A 406 -13.01 3.50 -9.82
N ALA A 407 -12.95 2.53 -10.74
CA ALA A 407 -12.79 1.13 -10.40
C ALA A 407 -11.29 0.79 -10.33
N GLY A 408 -10.82 0.34 -9.16
CA GLY A 408 -9.40 0.05 -8.91
C GLY A 408 -8.58 1.30 -8.62
N ARG A 409 -7.28 1.25 -8.94
CA ARG A 409 -6.31 2.33 -8.70
C ARG A 409 -5.92 3.04 -10.00
N ILE A 410 -5.48 4.29 -9.91
CA ILE A 410 -4.82 5.02 -11.00
C ILE A 410 -3.34 5.16 -10.68
N VAL A 411 -2.52 4.96 -11.69
CA VAL A 411 -1.07 5.19 -11.68
C VAL A 411 -0.75 6.14 -12.82
N LEU A 412 -0.11 7.25 -12.50
CA LEU A 412 0.36 8.23 -13.48
C LEU A 412 1.71 7.78 -14.03
N ASP A 413 1.86 7.83 -15.34
CA ASP A 413 3.14 7.78 -16.05
C ASP A 413 3.81 9.16 -15.98
N CYS A 414 5.00 9.19 -15.40
CA CYS A 414 5.79 10.39 -15.18
C CYS A 414 6.85 10.60 -16.27
N GLU A 415 6.72 10.00 -17.45
CA GLU A 415 7.61 10.30 -18.60
C GLU A 415 7.73 11.78 -18.89
#